data_AF-A0A800G8D5-F1
#
_entry.id   AF-A0A800G8D5-F1
#
_cell.length_a   1.000
_cell.length_b   1.000
_cell.length_c   1.000
_cell.angle_alpha   90.00
_cell.angle_beta   90.00
_cell.angle_gamma   90.00
#
_symmetry.space_group_name_H-M   'P 1'
#
loop_
_entity.id
_entity.type
_entity.pdbx_description
1 polymer ?
#
loop_
_entity_poly.entity_id
_entity_poly.type
_entity_poly.pdbx_seq_one_letter_code
_entity_poly.pdbx_strand_id
1 'polypeptide(L)'
;MEDSEFLDKIREKIERLTGRQVELQIDDEDASQLGVEMDGDLPLVIMGNHVLEYSGFARMGIEYAVACIREERPIEPIEFHMLLARN
;
A
#
# COMPACT_ATOMS: atom_id res chain seq x y z
N MET A 1 16.87 -12.40 -1.27
CA MET A 1 16.06 -11.47 -0.47
C MET A 1 14.91 -12.32 0.00
N GLU A 2 14.80 -12.50 1.32
CA GLU A 2 13.65 -13.19 1.87
C GLU A 2 12.42 -12.28 1.73
N ASP A 3 11.23 -12.85 1.60
CA ASP A 3 10.00 -12.09 1.40
C ASP A 3 9.78 -11.07 2.52
N SER A 4 10.19 -11.41 3.76
CA SER A 4 10.22 -10.50 4.91
C SER A 4 11.05 -9.23 4.67
N GLU A 5 12.29 -9.35 4.17
CA GLU A 5 13.15 -8.21 3.86
C GLU A 5 12.56 -7.30 2.77
N PHE A 6 11.82 -7.90 1.83
CA PHE A 6 11.15 -7.14 0.77
C PHE A 6 9.95 -6.37 1.30
N LEU A 7 9.13 -7.00 2.14
CA LEU A 7 7.98 -6.36 2.79
C LEU A 7 8.40 -5.23 3.73
N ASP A 8 9.49 -5.41 4.48
CA ASP A 8 10.05 -4.33 5.30
C ASP A 8 10.43 -3.11 4.45
N LYS A 9 11.05 -3.32 3.28
CA LYS A 9 11.38 -2.21 2.36
C LYS A 9 10.14 -1.51 1.79
N ILE A 10 9.04 -2.24 1.58
CA ILE A 10 7.77 -1.63 1.16
C ILE A 10 7.25 -0.74 2.27
N ARG A 11 7.17 -1.27 3.50
CA ARG A 11 6.72 -0.52 4.68
C ARG A 11 7.57 0.74 4.89
N GLU A 12 8.89 0.61 4.98
CA GLU A 12 9.81 1.74 5.16
C GLU A 12 9.66 2.80 4.05
N LYS A 13 9.40 2.37 2.81
CA LYS A 13 9.20 3.30 1.70
C LYS A 13 7.90 4.08 1.85
N ILE A 14 6.80 3.44 2.26
CA ILE A 14 5.52 4.12 2.53
C ILE A 14 5.71 5.11 3.69
N GLU A 15 6.34 4.68 4.78
CA GLU A 15 6.60 5.53 5.94
C GLU A 15 7.42 6.77 5.57
N ARG A 16 8.49 6.59 4.80
CA ARG A 16 9.32 7.70 4.31
C ARG A 16 8.58 8.68 3.41
N LEU A 17 7.66 8.19 2.57
CA LEU A 17 6.91 9.03 1.61
C LEU A 17 5.72 9.77 2.24
N THR A 18 5.23 9.28 3.38
CA THR A 18 4.08 9.83 4.10
C THR A 18 4.48 10.59 5.36
N GLY A 19 5.65 10.30 5.93
CA GLY A 19 6.07 10.83 7.24
C GLY A 19 5.30 10.21 8.41
N ARG A 20 4.58 9.10 8.20
CA ARG A 20 3.77 8.40 9.22
C ARG A 20 4.21 6.95 9.32
N GLN A 21 4.20 6.38 10.52
CA GLN A 21 4.35 4.94 10.71
C GLN A 21 3.12 4.20 10.17
N VAL A 22 3.31 2.99 9.66
CA VAL A 22 2.22 2.15 9.11
C VAL A 22 2.42 0.69 9.48
N GLU A 23 1.33 -0.04 9.54
CA GLU A 23 1.35 -1.50 9.53
C GLU A 23 1.21 -2.00 8.10
N LEU A 24 1.85 -3.13 7.77
CA LEU A 24 1.74 -3.77 6.47
C LEU A 24 1.35 -5.23 6.67
N GLN A 25 0.21 -5.61 6.10
CA GLN A 25 -0.32 -6.97 6.13
C GLN A 25 -0.42 -7.54 4.71
N ILE A 26 -0.06 -8.81 4.56
CA ILE A 26 -0.32 -9.56 3.34
C ILE A 26 -1.63 -10.31 3.45
N ASP A 27 -2.47 -10.16 2.44
CA ASP A 27 -3.67 -10.96 2.23
C ASP A 27 -3.32 -12.16 1.35
N ASP A 28 -3.37 -13.35 1.96
CA ASP A 28 -3.12 -14.63 1.28
C ASP A 28 -4.38 -15.19 0.61
N GLU A 29 -5.58 -14.65 0.91
CA GLU A 29 -6.85 -15.11 0.34
C GLU A 29 -7.18 -14.39 -0.97
N ASP A 30 -6.93 -13.07 -1.05
CA ASP A 30 -7.04 -12.29 -2.29
C ASP A 30 -5.68 -11.75 -2.73
N ALA A 31 -5.09 -12.48 -3.68
CA ALA A 31 -3.80 -12.18 -4.29
C ALA A 31 -3.71 -10.77 -4.90
N SER A 32 -4.84 -10.18 -5.31
CA SER A 32 -4.91 -8.87 -5.97
C SER A 32 -5.40 -7.74 -5.09
N GLN A 33 -5.60 -8.00 -3.79
CA GLN A 33 -6.13 -7.03 -2.84
C GLN A 33 -5.22 -5.80 -2.68
N LEU A 34 -5.83 -4.63 -2.58
CA LEU A 34 -5.18 -3.39 -2.13
C LEU A 34 -6.14 -2.61 -1.24
N GLY A 35 -5.72 -2.33 -0.01
CA GLY A 35 -6.53 -1.64 0.97
C GLY A 35 -5.71 -0.79 1.92
N VAL A 36 -6.34 0.24 2.48
CA VAL A 36 -5.81 0.98 3.62
C VAL A 36 -6.94 1.22 4.61
N GLU A 37 -6.75 0.79 5.85
CA GLU A 37 -7.65 1.09 6.96
C GLU A 37 -7.08 2.24 7.79
N MET A 38 -7.92 3.22 8.13
CA MET A 38 -7.51 4.44 8.85
C MET A 38 -8.00 4.51 10.29
N ASP A 39 -8.83 3.56 10.72
CA ASP A 39 -9.55 3.63 12.00
C ASP A 39 -8.71 3.17 13.21
N GLY A 40 -7.49 2.67 12.98
CA GLY A 40 -6.55 2.23 14.01
C GLY A 40 -5.56 3.30 14.47
N ASP A 41 -4.70 2.95 15.44
CA ASP A 41 -3.62 3.82 15.93
C ASP A 41 -2.62 4.17 14.81
N LEU A 42 -2.37 3.21 13.92
CA LEU A 42 -1.56 3.35 12.71
C LEU A 42 -2.43 3.00 11.48
N PRO A 43 -2.21 3.65 10.33
CA PRO A 43 -2.78 3.17 9.08
C PRO A 43 -2.33 1.73 8.80
N LEU A 44 -3.28 0.85 8.54
CA LEU A 44 -3.03 -0.54 8.16
C LEU A 44 -3.08 -0.65 6.63
N VAL A 45 -1.95 -0.97 6.02
CA VAL A 45 -1.85 -1.21 4.58
C VAL A 45 -2.01 -2.70 4.32
N ILE A 46 -2.97 -3.07 3.49
CA ILE A 46 -3.28 -4.46 3.13
C ILE A 46 -2.92 -4.66 1.66
N MET A 47 -2.07 -5.64 1.36
CA MET A 47 -1.68 -5.99 -0.01
C MET A 47 -1.82 -7.49 -0.25
N GLY A 48 -2.39 -7.87 -1.39
CA GLY A 48 -2.41 -9.27 -1.82
C GLY A 48 -1.02 -9.80 -2.16
N ASN A 49 -0.85 -11.12 -2.09
CA ASN A 49 0.45 -11.77 -2.31
C ASN A 49 1.08 -11.55 -3.70
N HIS A 50 0.35 -11.03 -4.70
CA HIS A 50 0.93 -10.55 -5.97
C HIS A 50 2.03 -9.50 -5.76
N VAL A 51 2.07 -8.83 -4.62
CA VAL A 51 3.15 -7.92 -4.23
C VAL A 51 4.53 -8.59 -4.26
N LEU A 52 4.60 -9.89 -3.96
CA LEU A 52 5.84 -10.66 -3.94
C LEU A 52 6.28 -11.12 -5.33
N GLU A 53 5.32 -11.32 -6.24
CA GLU A 53 5.56 -11.86 -7.58
C GLU A 53 5.71 -10.77 -8.65
N TYR A 54 4.95 -9.69 -8.54
CA TYR A 54 4.82 -8.67 -9.58
C TYR A 54 5.27 -7.30 -9.07
N SER A 55 6.45 -6.86 -9.51
CA SER A 55 7.01 -5.55 -9.14
C SER A 55 6.11 -4.36 -9.50
N GLY A 56 5.33 -4.47 -10.58
CA GLY A 56 4.33 -3.47 -10.96
C GLY A 56 3.19 -3.35 -9.94
N PHE A 57 2.73 -4.48 -9.40
CA PHE A 57 1.70 -4.51 -8.38
C PHE A 57 2.22 -3.92 -7.06
N ALA A 58 3.44 -4.27 -6.65
CA ALA A 58 4.08 -3.67 -5.47
C ALA A 58 4.23 -2.15 -5.59
N ARG A 59 4.62 -1.66 -6.77
CA ARG A 59 4.70 -0.22 -7.03
C ARG A 59 3.34 0.45 -6.88
N MET A 60 2.31 -0.14 -7.50
CA MET A 60 0.93 0.37 -7.44
C MET A 60 0.41 0.39 -6.00
N GLY A 61 0.64 -0.67 -5.23
CA GLY A 61 0.23 -0.74 -3.82
C GLY A 61 0.90 0.34 -2.96
N ILE A 62 2.18 0.64 -3.19
CA ILE A 62 2.88 1.76 -2.51
C ILE A 62 2.24 3.10 -2.90
N GLU A 63 2.01 3.34 -4.19
CA GLU A 63 1.42 4.59 -4.68
C GLU A 63 0.00 4.79 -4.12
N TYR A 64 -0.80 3.73 -4.09
CA TYR A 64 -2.13 3.71 -3.50
C TYR A 64 -2.10 4.02 -1.99
N ALA A 65 -1.25 3.33 -1.24
CA ALA A 65 -1.13 3.53 0.20
C ALA A 65 -0.71 4.97 0.53
N VAL A 66 0.28 5.49 -0.18
CA VAL A 66 0.74 6.88 -0.01
C VAL A 66 -0.37 7.87 -0.29
N ALA A 67 -1.18 7.65 -1.34
CA ALA A 67 -2.29 8.53 -1.67
C ALA A 67 -3.34 8.52 -0.55
N CYS A 68 -3.78 7.33 -0.10
CA CYS A 68 -4.77 7.21 0.97
C CYS A 68 -4.30 7.90 2.25
N ILE A 69 -3.05 7.67 2.66
CA ILE A 69 -2.48 8.26 3.89
C ILE A 69 -2.39 9.78 3.81
N ARG A 70 -2.06 10.33 2.64
CA ARG A 70 -1.99 11.79 2.43
C ARG A 70 -3.36 12.47 2.44
N GLU A 71 -4.38 11.77 1.92
CA GLU A 71 -5.76 12.26 1.92
C GLU A 71 -6.51 11.93 3.22
N GLU A 72 -5.85 11.24 4.15
CA GLU A 72 -6.39 10.78 5.44
C GLU A 72 -7.69 9.98 5.31
N ARG A 73 -7.85 9.25 4.21
CA ARG A 73 -9.01 8.38 3.95
C ARG A 73 -8.68 7.29 2.92
N PRO A 74 -9.44 6.18 2.92
CA PRO A 74 -9.46 5.26 1.80
C PRO A 74 -9.87 5.98 0.50
N ILE A 75 -9.22 5.62 -0.60
CA ILE A 75 -9.49 6.16 -1.93
C ILE A 75 -10.16 5.08 -2.77
N GLU A 76 -11.29 5.39 -3.36
CA GLU A 76 -11.98 4.44 -4.23
C GLU A 76 -11.15 4.14 -5.50
N PRO A 77 -11.24 2.92 -6.07
CA PRO A 77 -10.43 2.54 -7.23
C PRO A 77 -10.51 3.53 -8.40
N ILE A 78 -11.70 4.07 -8.69
CA ILE A 78 -11.90 5.05 -9.78
C ILE A 78 -11.15 6.35 -9.49
N GLU A 79 -11.18 6.81 -8.24
CA GLU A 79 -10.48 8.01 -7.82
C GLU A 79 -8.96 7.83 -7.88
N PHE A 80 -8.46 6.64 -7.50
CA PHE A 80 -7.05 6.31 -7.62
C PHE A 80 -6.56 6.36 -9.08
N HIS A 81 -7.34 5.85 -10.03
CA HIS A 81 -7.01 5.95 -11.46
C HIS A 81 -6.90 7.42 -11.92
N MET A 82 -7.76 8.31 -11.40
CA MET A 82 -7.68 9.74 -11.70
C MET A 82 -6.42 10.40 -11.13
N LEU A 83 -5.95 9.95 -9.95
CA LEU A 83 -4.70 10.43 -9.34
C LEU A 83 -3.47 9.98 -10.13
N LEU A 84 -3.47 8.75 -10.64
CA LEU A 84 -2.39 8.25 -11.50
C LEU A 84 -2.28 9.03 -12.82
N ALA A 85 -3.40 9.44 -13.41
CA ALA A 85 -3.41 10.21 -14.65
C ALA A 85 -2.89 11.66 -14.52
N ARG A 86 -2.67 12.14 -13.29
CA ARG A 86 -2.21 13.50 -12.99
C ARG A 86 -0.70 13.61 -12.71
N ASN A 87 0.01 12.49 -12.57
CA ASN A 87 1.46 12.43 -12.33
C ASN A 87 2.20 11.89 -13.55
#